data_AF-A0A1I5QZJ0-F1
#
_entry.id   AF-A0A1I5QZJ0-F1
#
_cell.length_a   1.000
_cell.length_b   1.000
_cell.length_c   1.000
_cell.angle_alpha   90.00
_cell.angle_beta   90.00
_cell.angle_gamma   90.00
#
_symmetry.space_group_name_H-M   'P 1'
#
loop_
_entity.id
_entity.type
_entity.pdbx_description
1 polymer ?
#
loop_
_entity_poly.entity_id
_entity_poly.type
_entity_poly.pdbx_seq_one_letter_code
_entity_poly.pdbx_strand_id
1 'polypeptide(L)'
;MRERDIEEVHHAGGLSPAWPLSYVEFAPWYDEAEALFHVHGRRGEDPLDPGSTAYPFVPVRHEPKVQELSDKLTQLRLHPFHLPLGILLDQKEDGFATPTSVCMRCSYFDGFPCLLNGKADAQVMCVDPMLRITRM
;
A
#
# COMPACT_ATOMS: atom_id res chain seq x y z
N MET A 1 7.46 -6.21 0.30
CA MET A 1 8.45 -7.18 -0.23
C MET A 1 8.56 -8.32 0.76
N ARG A 2 8.80 -9.54 0.31
CA ARG A 2 8.91 -10.73 1.16
C ARG A 2 10.39 -11.02 1.46
N GLU A 3 10.65 -11.77 2.53
CA GLU A 3 12.01 -12.17 2.91
C GLU A 3 12.77 -12.83 1.76
N ARG A 4 12.14 -13.81 1.10
CA ARG A 4 12.73 -14.55 -0.03
C ARG A 4 12.99 -13.74 -1.29
N ASP A 5 12.43 -12.53 -1.42
CA ASP A 5 12.52 -11.74 -2.67
C ASP A 5 13.91 -11.08 -2.83
N ILE A 6 14.69 -11.01 -1.75
CA ILE A 6 16.05 -10.43 -1.71
C ILE A 6 17.14 -11.48 -1.46
N GLU A 7 16.73 -12.73 -1.23
CA GLU A 7 17.64 -13.85 -1.12
C GLU A 7 18.09 -14.29 -2.53
N GLU A 8 19.04 -15.21 -2.57
CA GLU A 8 19.41 -15.85 -3.82
C GLU A 8 18.25 -16.76 -4.29
N VAL A 9 17.78 -16.56 -5.53
CA VAL A 9 16.69 -17.36 -6.10
C VAL A 9 17.13 -18.02 -7.40
N HIS A 10 17.00 -19.34 -7.47
CA HIS A 10 17.26 -20.12 -8.67
C HIS A 10 16.00 -20.17 -9.54
N HIS A 11 16.06 -19.56 -10.72
CA HIS A 11 15.01 -19.63 -11.72
C HIS A 11 15.42 -20.55 -12.87
N ALA A 12 14.45 -20.98 -13.69
CA ALA A 12 14.73 -21.80 -14.88
C ALA A 12 15.74 -21.14 -15.84
N GLY A 13 15.76 -19.80 -15.90
CA GLY A 13 16.67 -19.02 -16.75
C GLY A 13 18.00 -18.64 -16.11
N GLY A 14 18.26 -19.01 -14.85
CA GLY A 14 19.50 -18.70 -14.15
C GLY A 14 19.31 -18.21 -12.71
N LEU A 15 20.41 -17.70 -12.15
CA LEU A 15 20.50 -17.26 -10.77
C LEU A 15 20.14 -15.78 -10.62
N SER A 16 19.17 -15.47 -9.76
CA SER A 16 18.98 -14.12 -9.21
C SER A 16 19.84 -14.01 -7.95
N PRO A 17 20.91 -13.20 -7.95
CA PRO A 17 21.78 -13.10 -6.78
C PRO A 17 21.06 -12.41 -5.62
N ALA A 18 21.47 -12.77 -4.40
CA ALA A 18 21.02 -12.08 -3.20
C ALA A 18 21.41 -10.60 -3.22
N TRP A 19 20.56 -9.77 -2.59
CA TRP A 19 20.87 -8.36 -2.35
C TRP A 19 21.94 -8.24 -1.26
N PRO A 20 22.67 -7.11 -1.21
CA PRO A 20 23.69 -6.88 -0.17
C PRO A 20 23.09 -6.62 1.23
N LEU A 21 21.77 -6.52 1.35
CA LEU A 21 21.05 -6.26 2.60
C LEU A 21 19.89 -7.25 2.73
N SER A 22 19.65 -7.70 3.96
CA SER A 22 18.56 -8.60 4.34
C SER A 22 17.23 -7.88 4.56
N TYR A 23 16.15 -8.65 4.71
CA TYR A 23 14.80 -8.10 4.86
C TYR A 23 14.67 -7.47 6.24
N VAL A 24 15.28 -8.11 7.24
CA VAL A 24 15.35 -7.60 8.62
C VAL A 24 16.03 -6.23 8.67
N GLU A 25 17.03 -5.97 7.83
CA GLU A 25 17.66 -4.65 7.74
C GLU A 25 16.74 -3.60 7.10
N PHE A 26 15.86 -4.00 6.19
CA PHE A 26 14.86 -3.12 5.58
C PHE A 26 13.57 -2.97 6.40
N ALA A 27 13.23 -3.94 7.25
CA ALA A 27 11.92 -3.99 7.92
C ALA A 27 11.57 -2.70 8.69
N PRO A 28 12.47 -2.09 9.48
CA PRO A 28 12.17 -0.81 10.12
C PRO A 28 11.89 0.32 9.12
N TRP A 29 12.55 0.31 7.96
CA TRP A 29 12.36 1.31 6.91
C TRP A 29 11.08 1.09 6.12
N TYR A 30 10.59 -0.15 6.02
CA TYR A 30 9.26 -0.41 5.50
C TYR A 30 8.19 0.18 6.40
N ASP A 31 8.29 -0.01 7.72
CA ASP A 31 7.35 0.57 8.69
C ASP A 31 7.34 2.10 8.60
N GLU A 32 8.51 2.74 8.57
CA GLU A 32 8.64 4.20 8.41
C GLU A 32 8.08 4.68 7.06
N ALA A 33 8.32 3.93 5.98
CA ALA A 33 7.75 4.26 4.67
C ALA A 33 6.22 4.13 4.67
N GLU A 34 5.66 3.09 5.29
CA GLU A 34 4.21 2.90 5.37
C GLU A 34 3.54 4.02 6.19
N ALA A 35 4.18 4.47 7.28
CA ALA A 35 3.78 5.65 8.03
C ALA A 35 3.84 6.92 7.17
N LEU A 36 4.99 7.19 6.54
CA LEU A 36 5.23 8.38 5.74
C LEU A 36 4.28 8.49 4.55
N PHE A 37 4.01 7.38 3.85
CA PHE A 37 3.17 7.33 2.66
C PHE A 37 1.71 6.99 2.95
N HIS A 38 1.28 7.16 4.20
CA HIS A 38 -0.11 6.96 4.61
C HIS A 38 -0.71 5.65 4.09
N VAL A 39 -0.03 4.53 4.35
CA VAL A 39 -0.46 3.24 3.82
C VAL A 39 -1.65 2.71 4.61
N HIS A 40 -2.74 2.47 3.88
CA HIS A 40 -3.96 1.81 4.35
C HIS A 40 -3.83 0.30 4.18
N GLY A 41 -4.00 -0.47 5.24
CA GLY A 41 -3.89 -1.92 5.17
C GLY A 41 -4.25 -2.63 6.47
N ARG A 42 -4.13 -3.97 6.47
CA ARG A 42 -4.30 -4.80 7.68
C ARG A 42 -3.28 -5.92 7.65
N ARG A 43 -2.44 -5.96 8.68
CA ARG A 43 -1.45 -7.03 8.86
C ARG A 43 -2.10 -8.39 9.02
N GLY A 44 -1.43 -9.41 8.51
CA GLY A 44 -1.88 -10.80 8.57
C GLY A 44 -3.02 -11.15 7.61
N GLU A 45 -3.52 -10.22 6.79
CA GLU A 45 -4.42 -10.60 5.68
C GLU A 45 -3.66 -11.26 4.53
N ASP A 46 -2.54 -10.67 4.09
CA ASP A 46 -1.65 -11.32 3.14
C ASP A 46 -0.87 -12.43 3.89
N PRO A 47 -1.06 -13.71 3.55
CA PRO A 47 -0.37 -14.82 4.21
C PRO A 47 1.14 -14.81 3.99
N LEU A 48 1.63 -13.94 3.09
CA LEU A 48 3.03 -13.80 2.74
C LEU A 48 3.60 -12.44 3.15
N ASP A 49 2.87 -11.60 3.88
CA ASP A 49 3.39 -10.35 4.44
C ASP A 49 4.28 -10.65 5.66
N PRO A 50 5.61 -10.39 5.59
CA PRO A 50 6.50 -10.57 6.74
C PRO A 50 6.42 -9.44 7.78
N GLY A 51 5.66 -8.37 7.53
CA GLY A 51 5.56 -7.22 8.43
C GLY A 51 4.87 -7.52 9.77
N SER A 52 5.44 -7.02 10.87
CA SER A 52 4.90 -7.20 12.23
C SER A 52 4.20 -5.96 12.80
N THR A 53 4.53 -4.77 12.30
CA THR A 53 4.00 -3.51 12.82
C THR A 53 2.67 -3.19 12.15
N ALA A 54 1.63 -2.85 12.92
CA ALA A 54 0.32 -2.52 12.34
C ALA A 54 0.41 -1.36 11.34
N TYR A 55 -0.36 -1.43 10.25
CA TYR A 55 -0.50 -0.30 9.34
C TYR A 55 -1.06 0.94 10.05
N PRO A 56 -0.63 2.14 9.67
CA PRO A 56 -1.08 3.39 10.29
C PRO A 56 -2.57 3.69 10.01
N PHE A 57 -3.11 3.17 8.90
CA PHE A 57 -4.50 3.39 8.49
C PHE A 57 -5.21 2.06 8.17
N VAL A 58 -6.52 2.04 8.40
CA VAL A 58 -7.38 0.88 8.09
C VAL A 58 -7.45 0.60 6.59
N PRO A 59 -7.69 -0.66 6.15
CA PRO A 59 -7.78 -0.99 4.73
C PRO A 59 -8.81 -0.12 3.99
N VAL A 60 -8.51 0.21 2.72
CA VAL A 60 -9.49 0.82 1.83
C VAL A 60 -10.63 -0.16 1.62
N ARG A 61 -11.88 0.25 1.91
CA ARG A 61 -13.03 -0.63 1.75
C ARG A 61 -13.22 -0.96 0.27
N HIS A 62 -13.38 -2.25 -0.01
CA HIS A 62 -13.72 -2.74 -1.34
C HIS A 62 -14.98 -2.07 -1.87
N GLU A 63 -14.97 -1.80 -3.17
CA GLU A 63 -16.22 -1.52 -3.89
C GLU A 63 -17.09 -2.79 -3.89
N PRO A 64 -18.43 -2.65 -3.97
CA PRO A 64 -19.32 -3.80 -3.86
C PRO A 64 -18.96 -4.96 -4.80
N LYS A 65 -18.52 -4.64 -6.03
CA LYS A 65 -18.11 -5.66 -7.01
C LYS A 65 -16.82 -6.38 -6.64
N VAL A 66 -15.85 -5.66 -6.06
CA VAL A 66 -14.59 -6.24 -5.58
C VAL A 66 -14.85 -7.11 -4.35
N GLN A 67 -15.74 -6.68 -3.45
CA GLN A 67 -16.15 -7.49 -2.30
C GLN A 67 -16.81 -8.80 -2.74
N GLU A 68 -17.75 -8.74 -3.70
CA GLU A 68 -18.39 -9.92 -4.27
C GLU A 68 -17.35 -10.92 -4.83
N LEU A 69 -16.30 -10.41 -5.50
CA LEU A 69 -15.23 -11.25 -6.03
C LEU A 69 -14.38 -11.85 -4.90
N SER A 70 -14.01 -11.05 -3.89
CA SER A 70 -13.26 -11.51 -2.72
C SER A 70 -13.99 -12.65 -2.01
N ASP A 71 -15.30 -12.51 -1.79
CA ASP A 71 -16.12 -13.53 -1.14
C ASP A 71 -16.17 -14.83 -1.95
N LYS A 72 -16.33 -14.74 -3.28
CA LYS A 72 -16.32 -15.91 -4.18
C LYS A 72 -14.97 -16.63 -4.19
N LEU A 73 -13.86 -15.88 -4.23
CA LEU A 73 -12.51 -16.46 -4.18
C LEU A 73 -12.27 -17.16 -2.84
N THR A 74 -12.76 -16.56 -1.75
CA THR A 74 -12.69 -17.16 -0.41
C THR A 74 -13.50 -18.46 -0.33
N GLN A 75 -14.69 -18.53 -0.95
CA GLN A 75 -15.48 -19.77 -1.04
C GLN A 75 -14.74 -20.90 -1.79
N LEU A 76 -13.89 -20.54 -2.75
CA LEU A 76 -13.01 -21.46 -3.45
C LEU A 76 -11.73 -21.82 -2.66
N ARG A 77 -11.64 -21.41 -1.39
CA ARG A 77 -10.48 -21.60 -0.50
C ARG A 77 -9.21 -20.91 -1.01
N LEU A 78 -9.36 -19.82 -1.75
CA LEU A 78 -8.27 -18.90 -2.06
C LEU A 78 -8.13 -17.85 -0.96
N HIS A 79 -7.03 -17.09 -0.99
CA HIS A 79 -6.67 -16.11 0.04
C HIS A 79 -6.63 -14.69 -0.54
N PRO A 80 -7.76 -14.10 -0.95
CA PRO A 80 -7.79 -12.69 -1.31
C PRO A 80 -7.56 -11.83 -0.06
N PHE A 81 -6.87 -10.71 -0.23
CA PHE A 81 -6.57 -9.74 0.82
C PHE A 81 -6.67 -8.32 0.28
N HIS A 82 -6.86 -7.34 1.17
CA HIS A 82 -6.80 -5.94 0.79
C HIS A 82 -5.38 -5.54 0.42
N LEU A 83 -5.21 -4.94 -0.75
CA LEU A 83 -3.93 -4.38 -1.16
C LEU A 83 -3.54 -3.22 -0.22
N PRO A 84 -2.33 -3.22 0.37
CA PRO A 84 -1.80 -2.05 1.07
C PRO A 84 -1.66 -0.87 0.11
N LEU A 85 -2.27 0.27 0.42
CA LEU A 85 -2.41 1.40 -0.51
C LEU A 85 -2.00 2.72 0.16
N GLY A 86 -1.00 3.41 -0.41
CA GLY A 86 -0.64 4.78 -0.03
C GLY A 86 -1.61 5.79 -0.62
N ILE A 87 -2.55 6.27 0.19
CA ILE A 87 -3.67 7.10 -0.27
C ILE A 87 -4.08 8.09 0.82
N LEU A 88 -4.40 9.33 0.44
CA LEU A 88 -4.94 10.32 1.37
C LEU A 88 -6.48 10.20 1.39
N LEU A 89 -6.98 9.11 1.96
CA LEU A 89 -8.41 8.79 2.00
C LEU A 89 -8.92 8.75 3.44
N ASP A 90 -9.96 9.54 3.70
CA ASP A 90 -10.86 9.32 4.82
C ASP A 90 -12.19 8.77 4.28
N GLN A 91 -12.66 7.66 4.84
CA GLN A 91 -13.80 6.90 4.31
C GLN A 91 -14.83 6.61 5.38
N LYS A 92 -16.11 6.67 4.98
CA LYS A 92 -17.25 6.27 5.80
C LYS A 92 -17.33 4.75 5.93
N GLU A 93 -18.24 4.27 6.77
CA GLU A 93 -18.49 2.82 6.93
C GLU A 93 -18.97 2.15 5.63
N ASP A 94 -19.66 2.90 4.77
CA ASP A 94 -20.10 2.45 3.44
C ASP A 94 -18.96 2.41 2.40
N GLY A 95 -17.74 2.83 2.77
CA GLY A 95 -16.56 2.88 1.91
C GLY A 95 -16.43 4.13 1.04
N PHE A 96 -17.45 4.99 0.99
CA PHE A 96 -17.34 6.25 0.24
C PHE A 96 -16.48 7.25 1.01
N ALA A 97 -15.75 8.09 0.28
CA ALA A 97 -14.96 9.17 0.85
C ALA A 97 -15.84 10.10 1.72
N THR A 98 -15.29 10.56 2.84
CA THR A 98 -15.92 11.64 3.62
C THR A 98 -15.86 12.95 2.83
N PRO A 99 -16.75 13.93 3.10
CA PRO A 99 -16.72 15.23 2.40
C PRO A 99 -15.41 16.02 2.57
N THR A 100 -14.60 15.67 3.57
CA THR A 100 -13.32 16.30 3.89
C THR A 100 -12.10 15.50 3.42
N SER A 101 -12.31 14.32 2.83
CA SER A 101 -11.23 13.50 2.28
C SER A 101 -10.59 14.17 1.07
N VAL A 102 -9.26 14.11 0.98
CA VAL A 102 -8.51 14.61 -0.18
C VAL A 102 -8.74 13.71 -1.40
N CYS A 103 -8.60 12.40 -1.21
CA CYS A 103 -8.99 11.44 -2.22
C CYS A 103 -10.51 11.26 -2.23
N MET A 104 -11.13 11.63 -3.36
CA MET A 104 -12.56 11.47 -3.60
C MET A 104 -12.94 10.12 -4.22
N ARG A 105 -11.98 9.18 -4.34
CA ARG A 105 -12.16 7.88 -5.03
C ARG A 105 -12.70 8.03 -6.46
N CYS A 106 -12.08 8.88 -7.26
CA CYS A 106 -12.47 9.02 -8.67
C CYS A 106 -12.04 7.79 -9.50
N SER A 107 -12.70 7.57 -10.64
CA SER A 107 -12.43 6.43 -11.54
C SER A 107 -11.05 6.48 -12.23
N TYR A 108 -10.37 7.63 -12.17
CA TYR A 108 -9.04 7.83 -12.75
C TYR A 108 -7.93 7.78 -11.69
N PHE A 109 -8.24 7.31 -10.48
CA PHE A 109 -7.23 7.27 -9.43
C PHE A 109 -6.07 6.33 -9.80
N ASP A 110 -6.32 5.22 -10.47
CA ASP A 110 -5.25 4.34 -10.92
C ASP A 110 -4.70 4.76 -12.29
N GLY A 111 -3.38 4.79 -12.45
CA GLY A 111 -2.70 5.08 -13.72
C GLY A 111 -2.68 6.53 -14.21
N PHE A 112 -3.40 7.48 -13.59
CA PHE A 112 -3.40 8.90 -13.97
C PHE A 112 -2.96 9.83 -12.84
N PRO A 113 -2.41 11.03 -13.12
CA PRO A 113 -2.16 12.04 -12.10
C PRO A 113 -3.43 12.39 -11.31
N CYS A 114 -3.32 12.57 -9.99
CA CYS A 114 -4.45 13.01 -9.18
C CYS A 114 -4.45 14.55 -9.06
N LEU A 115 -5.46 15.21 -9.63
CA LEU A 115 -5.56 16.69 -9.57
C LEU A 115 -5.75 17.23 -8.15
N LEU A 116 -6.25 16.40 -7.23
CA LEU A 116 -6.44 16.77 -5.83
C LEU A 116 -5.25 16.38 -4.95
N ASN A 117 -4.18 15.80 -5.52
CA ASN A 117 -3.05 15.25 -4.76
C ASN A 117 -3.47 14.21 -3.72
N GLY A 118 -4.50 13.41 -4.02
CA GLY A 118 -4.99 12.34 -3.12
C GLY A 118 -4.14 11.06 -3.13
N LYS A 119 -3.12 10.99 -3.98
CA LYS A 119 -2.12 9.92 -3.99
C LYS A 119 -1.04 10.29 -2.98
N ALA A 120 -0.79 9.44 -1.99
CA ALA A 120 0.30 9.65 -1.04
C ALA A 120 1.64 9.23 -1.68
N ASP A 121 1.99 9.86 -2.80
CA ASP A 121 3.22 9.61 -3.54
C ASP A 121 4.37 10.53 -3.07
N ALA A 122 5.57 10.31 -3.61
CA ALA A 122 6.76 11.08 -3.24
C ALA A 122 6.64 12.59 -3.55
N GLN A 123 5.87 12.99 -4.57
CA GLN A 123 5.65 14.41 -4.84
C GLN A 123 4.88 15.03 -3.68
N VAL A 124 3.75 14.43 -3.32
CA VAL A 124 2.83 14.94 -2.31
C VAL A 124 3.41 14.88 -0.90
N MET A 125 4.02 13.74 -0.54
CA MET A 125 4.46 13.47 0.84
C MET A 125 5.88 13.99 1.14
N CYS A 126 6.74 14.13 0.13
CA CYS A 126 8.16 14.44 0.35
C CYS A 126 8.60 15.74 -0.35
N VAL A 127 8.42 15.83 -1.67
CA VAL A 127 8.98 16.93 -2.48
C VAL A 127 8.27 18.25 -2.19
N ASP A 128 6.93 18.28 -2.25
CA ASP A 128 6.16 19.51 -2.03
C ASP A 128 6.38 20.09 -0.62
N PRO A 129 6.37 19.28 0.48
CA PRO A 129 6.77 19.75 1.80
C PRO A 129 8.20 20.31 1.85
N MET A 130 9.18 19.63 1.27
CA MET A 130 10.58 20.08 1.27
C MET A 130 10.75 21.44 0.57
N LEU A 131 10.10 21.63 -0.58
CA LEU A 131 10.16 22.88 -1.34
C LEU A 131 9.54 24.06 -0.59
N ARG A 132 8.58 23.83 0.32
CA ARG A 132 8.01 24.90 1.16
C ARG A 132 8.99 25.40 2.21
N ILE A 133 9.85 24.52 2.73
CA ILE A 133 10.85 24.87 3.76
C ILE A 133 12.00 25.68 3.14
N THR A 134 12.45 25.31 1.94
CA THR A 134 13.57 25.97 1.24
C THR A 134 13.22 27.35 0.65
N ARG A 135 11.95 27.72 0.65
CA ARG A 135 11.46 29.04 0.18
C ARG A 135 11.25 30.07 1.29
N MET A 136 11.58 29.72 2.54
CA MET A 136 11.66 30.64 3.68
C MET A 136 13.09 31.13 3.88
#